data_AF-A0A6P7T0T3-F1
#
_entry.id   AF-A0A6P7T0T3-F1
#
_cell.length_a   1.000
_cell.length_b   1.000
_cell.length_c   1.000
_cell.angle_alpha   90.00
_cell.angle_beta   90.00
_cell.angle_gamma   90.00
#
_symmetry.space_group_name_H-M   'P 1'
#
loop_
_entity.id
_entity.type
_entity.pdbx_description
1 polymer ?
#
loop_
_entity_poly.entity_id
_entity_poly.type
_entity_poly.pdbx_seq_one_letter_code
_entity_poly.pdbx_strand_id
1 'polypeptide(L)'
;MASGYSWVYFEDKMEVVKDKLMEVQEFYNWTLSFSDPRVADWPLMDGVSNTLALSGLYLLIVWCGPMYMHKRKPFVLKWPLFIYNIVLIALNLHICIELLIGSYRAGYNYLCQPVSYSLDPNEMRIAKAIWWFYVSKLIEMLDTVFFILRQKNEQITFLHVYHHVTMFPIWWIGTKWVAGGQSFLGALLNSSIHVMMYSYYGLSALGPAMQKYLWWKRYLTIVQLVQFVVGMIHASQSLLLSCNFPVWMHWALIFYGMSLLLLFLNFYYKSYILKKKNRKKNASSNSKKSLPKETNNSKKADNKHISKDSVASRRKTHAKNH
;
A
#
# COMPACT_ATOMS: atom_id res chain seq x y z
N MET A 1 -14.93 54.48 9.16
CA MET A 1 -15.53 53.92 7.92
C MET A 1 -14.89 52.61 7.44
N ALA A 2 -13.63 52.29 7.76
CA ALA A 2 -13.00 51.04 7.30
C ALA A 2 -13.51 49.73 7.95
N SER A 3 -14.14 49.77 9.14
CA SER A 3 -14.62 48.54 9.81
C SER A 3 -15.95 48.00 9.25
N GLY A 4 -16.82 48.86 8.72
CA GLY A 4 -18.13 48.44 8.18
C GLY A 4 -18.02 47.60 6.90
N TYR A 5 -17.09 47.96 6.00
CA TYR A 5 -16.86 47.22 4.77
C TYR A 5 -16.27 45.82 5.01
N SER A 6 -15.43 45.66 6.05
CA SER A 6 -14.87 44.35 6.40
C SER A 6 -15.90 43.42 7.03
N TRP A 7 -16.90 43.95 7.73
CA TRP A 7 -17.97 43.16 8.34
C TRP A 7 -19.00 42.69 7.31
N VAL A 8 -19.45 43.57 6.42
CA VAL A 8 -20.38 43.21 5.32
C VAL A 8 -19.74 42.18 4.38
N TYR A 9 -18.46 42.36 4.03
CA TYR A 9 -17.72 41.38 3.21
C TYR A 9 -17.53 40.02 3.90
N PHE A 10 -17.48 40.00 5.24
CA PHE A 10 -17.41 38.78 6.03
C PHE A 10 -18.77 38.07 6.11
N GLU A 11 -19.86 38.84 6.25
CA GLU A 11 -21.24 38.33 6.20
C GLU A 11 -21.57 37.74 4.82
N ASP A 12 -21.26 38.43 3.73
CA ASP A 12 -21.45 37.92 2.35
C ASP A 12 -20.70 36.60 2.15
N LYS A 13 -19.47 36.49 2.65
CA LYS A 13 -18.70 35.23 2.59
C LYS A 13 -19.32 34.14 3.44
N MET A 14 -19.86 34.48 4.61
CA MET A 14 -20.55 33.52 5.46
C MET A 14 -21.85 33.03 4.83
N GLU A 15 -22.60 33.87 4.14
CA GLU A 15 -23.80 33.49 3.40
C GLU A 15 -23.46 32.57 2.24
N VAL A 16 -22.47 32.92 1.41
CA VAL A 16 -21.99 32.03 0.32
C VAL A 16 -21.53 30.66 0.85
N VAL A 17 -20.87 30.63 2.01
CA VAL A 17 -20.47 29.38 2.64
C VAL A 17 -21.68 28.59 3.13
N LYS A 18 -22.67 29.23 3.77
CA LYS A 18 -23.90 28.58 4.23
C LYS A 18 -24.69 27.99 3.07
N ASP A 19 -24.85 28.74 1.98
CA ASP A 19 -25.56 28.27 0.78
C ASP A 19 -24.89 27.03 0.20
N LYS A 20 -23.56 27.04 0.08
CA LYS A 20 -22.82 25.86 -0.38
C LYS A 20 -22.92 24.67 0.58
N LEU A 21 -22.97 24.92 1.89
CA LEU A 21 -23.18 23.86 2.87
C LEU A 21 -24.58 23.27 2.77
N MET A 22 -25.60 24.09 2.52
CA MET A 22 -26.96 23.64 2.28
C MET A 22 -27.05 22.81 1.00
N GLU A 23 -26.46 23.27 -0.10
CA GLU A 23 -26.39 22.53 -1.37
C GLU A 23 -25.73 21.15 -1.19
N VAL A 24 -24.61 21.10 -0.47
CA VAL A 24 -23.92 19.83 -0.15
C VAL A 24 -24.78 18.94 0.73
N GLN A 25 -25.49 19.50 1.72
CA GLN A 25 -26.37 18.74 2.60
C GLN A 25 -27.58 18.19 1.85
N GLU A 26 -28.18 18.97 0.96
CA GLU A 26 -29.28 18.54 0.10
C GLU A 26 -28.85 17.43 -0.85
N PHE A 27 -27.70 17.60 -1.50
CA PHE A 27 -27.10 16.55 -2.33
C PHE A 27 -26.86 15.28 -1.51
N TYR A 28 -26.30 15.41 -0.30
CA TYR A 28 -26.06 14.27 0.58
C TYR A 28 -27.37 13.57 0.98
N ASN A 29 -28.40 14.32 1.38
CA ASN A 29 -29.71 13.77 1.71
C ASN A 29 -30.35 13.06 0.51
N TRP A 30 -30.22 13.63 -0.70
CA TRP A 30 -30.62 12.99 -1.94
C TRP A 30 -29.85 11.68 -2.18
N THR A 31 -28.54 11.65 -1.93
CA THR A 31 -27.78 10.38 -2.05
C THR A 31 -28.23 9.32 -1.07
N LEU A 32 -28.64 9.69 0.14
CA LEU A 32 -29.12 8.75 1.15
C LEU A 32 -30.44 8.07 0.74
N SER A 33 -31.27 8.72 -0.10
CA SER A 33 -32.57 8.18 -0.51
C SER A 33 -32.48 6.90 -1.35
N PHE A 34 -31.32 6.64 -1.96
CA PHE A 34 -31.03 5.41 -2.72
C PHE A 34 -29.85 4.62 -2.14
N SER A 35 -29.48 4.89 -0.88
CA SER A 35 -28.47 4.09 -0.18
C SER A 35 -28.96 2.66 0.05
N ASP A 36 -28.01 1.73 0.19
CA ASP A 36 -28.31 0.31 0.38
C ASP A 36 -28.95 0.09 1.77
N PRO A 37 -30.22 -0.33 1.84
CA PRO A 37 -30.91 -0.49 3.12
C PRO A 37 -30.32 -1.61 3.97
N ARG A 38 -29.60 -2.57 3.35
CA ARG A 38 -29.06 -3.76 4.05
C ARG A 38 -27.96 -3.42 5.04
N VAL A 39 -27.25 -2.31 4.81
CA VAL A 39 -26.10 -1.88 5.60
C VAL A 39 -26.40 -0.67 6.49
N ALA A 40 -27.63 -0.18 6.47
CA ALA A 40 -28.00 1.10 7.10
C ALA A 40 -27.65 1.14 8.59
N ASP A 41 -27.95 0.06 9.32
CA ASP A 41 -27.75 -0.04 10.77
C ASP A 41 -26.38 -0.62 11.16
N TRP A 42 -25.47 -0.78 10.20
CA TRP A 42 -24.15 -1.34 10.49
C TRP A 42 -23.20 -0.28 11.04
N PRO A 43 -22.25 -0.65 11.92
CA PRO A 43 -21.34 0.32 12.50
C PRO A 43 -20.60 1.14 11.43
N LEU A 44 -20.51 2.44 11.67
CA LEU A 44 -19.91 3.46 10.78
C LEU A 44 -20.68 3.72 9.48
N MET A 45 -21.87 3.13 9.27
CA MET A 45 -22.71 3.37 8.09
C MET A 45 -23.76 4.46 8.29
N ASP A 46 -23.94 4.99 9.51
CA ASP A 46 -24.94 6.03 9.84
C ASP A 46 -24.77 7.29 8.98
N GLY A 47 -23.53 7.72 8.78
CA GLY A 47 -23.23 8.90 7.99
C GLY A 47 -21.75 9.11 7.66
N VAL A 48 -21.47 10.09 6.79
CA VAL A 48 -20.11 10.36 6.28
C VAL A 48 -19.18 11.00 7.31
N SER A 49 -19.75 11.65 8.34
CA SER A 49 -19.02 12.42 9.36
C SER A 49 -17.98 11.58 10.10
N ASN A 50 -18.35 10.37 10.54
CA ASN A 50 -17.45 9.46 11.24
C ASN A 50 -16.26 9.07 10.36
N THR A 51 -16.51 8.78 9.09
CA THR A 51 -15.47 8.43 8.11
C THR A 51 -14.50 9.59 7.89
N LEU A 52 -15.01 10.81 7.72
CA LEU A 52 -14.18 12.01 7.54
C LEU A 52 -13.40 12.36 8.82
N ALA A 53 -14.03 12.24 9.99
CA ALA A 53 -13.37 12.49 11.27
C ALA A 53 -12.20 11.52 11.51
N LEU A 54 -12.39 10.23 11.23
CA LEU A 54 -11.33 9.23 11.35
C LEU A 54 -10.19 9.44 10.33
N SER A 55 -10.52 9.76 9.07
CA SER A 55 -9.51 10.13 8.07
C SER A 55 -8.74 11.39 8.44
N GLY A 56 -9.43 12.41 8.98
CA GLY A 56 -8.81 13.64 9.47
C GLY A 56 -7.90 13.38 10.67
N LEU A 57 -8.35 12.57 11.64
CA LEU A 57 -7.54 12.12 12.77
C LEU A 57 -6.30 11.37 12.30
N TYR A 58 -6.42 10.48 11.32
CA TYR A 58 -5.28 9.79 10.73
C TYR A 58 -4.26 10.78 10.14
N LEU A 59 -4.69 11.76 9.35
CA LEU A 59 -3.79 12.78 8.80
C LEU A 59 -3.11 13.61 9.89
N LEU A 60 -3.84 13.97 10.95
CA LEU A 60 -3.30 14.66 12.10
C LEU A 60 -2.23 13.82 12.81
N ILE A 61 -2.46 12.51 12.99
CA ILE A 61 -1.47 11.58 13.56
C ILE A 61 -0.24 11.49 12.64
N VAL A 62 -0.42 11.40 11.33
CA VAL A 62 0.69 11.34 10.36
C VAL A 62 1.52 12.63 10.38
N TRP A 63 0.89 13.78 10.59
CA TRP A 63 1.58 15.06 10.65
C TRP A 63 2.28 15.29 12.00
N CYS A 64 1.56 15.14 13.11
CA CYS A 64 2.07 15.42 14.44
C CYS A 64 2.96 14.28 15.00
N GLY A 65 2.68 13.04 14.62
CA GLY A 65 3.33 11.84 15.15
C GLY A 65 4.86 11.82 14.99
N PRO A 66 5.40 12.06 13.77
CA PRO A 66 6.85 12.14 13.56
C PRO A 66 7.51 13.27 14.38
N MET A 67 6.85 14.43 14.50
CA MET A 67 7.34 15.56 15.30
C MET A 67 7.43 15.20 16.79
N TYR A 68 6.40 14.52 17.30
CA TYR A 68 6.36 14.02 18.67
C TYR A 68 7.43 12.95 18.93
N MET A 69 7.62 12.03 17.99
CA MET A 69 8.58 10.93 18.11
C MET A 69 10.04 11.36 17.89
N HIS A 70 10.32 12.49 17.24
CA HIS A 70 11.69 12.95 16.97
C HIS A 70 12.54 13.11 18.25
N LYS A 71 11.91 13.45 19.39
CA LYS A 71 12.58 13.63 20.68
C LYS A 71 12.64 12.36 21.54
N ARG A 72 12.16 11.23 21.04
CA ARG A 72 12.03 9.97 21.79
C ARG A 72 12.86 8.86 21.15
N LYS A 73 13.09 7.78 21.90
CA LYS A 73 13.68 6.55 21.36
C LYS A 73 12.61 5.72 20.63
N PRO A 74 12.96 4.98 19.57
CA PRO A 74 12.00 4.15 18.85
C PRO A 74 11.50 2.99 19.73
N PHE A 75 10.20 2.70 19.66
CA PHE A 75 9.62 1.60 20.43
C PHE A 75 9.95 0.23 19.83
N VAL A 76 10.25 -0.76 20.68
CA VAL A 76 10.48 -2.14 20.27
C VAL A 76 9.17 -2.93 20.31
N LEU A 77 8.39 -2.83 19.23
CA LEU A 77 7.03 -3.39 19.13
C LEU A 77 6.99 -4.75 18.41
N LYS A 78 7.93 -5.66 18.72
CA LYS A 78 8.04 -6.95 17.99
C LYS A 78 6.75 -7.79 18.07
N TRP A 79 6.32 -8.13 19.28
CA TRP A 79 5.16 -8.98 19.51
C TRP A 79 3.83 -8.29 19.16
N PRO A 80 3.59 -7.02 19.54
CA PRO A 80 2.40 -6.32 19.09
C PRO A 80 2.26 -6.28 17.57
N LEU A 81 3.35 -6.01 16.84
CA LEU A 81 3.34 -5.99 15.38
C LEU A 81 3.09 -7.39 14.82
N PHE A 82 3.70 -8.43 15.38
CA PHE A 82 3.45 -9.81 14.94
C PHE A 82 1.99 -10.20 15.10
N ILE A 83 1.39 -9.99 16.29
CA ILE A 83 -0.02 -10.29 16.57
C ILE A 83 -0.94 -9.49 15.64
N TYR A 84 -0.68 -8.20 15.48
CA TYR A 84 -1.42 -7.33 14.58
C TYR A 84 -1.42 -7.85 13.14
N ASN A 85 -0.27 -8.27 12.61
CA ASN A 85 -0.19 -8.86 11.27
C ASN A 85 -0.97 -10.19 11.19
N ILE A 86 -0.93 -11.04 12.22
CA ILE A 86 -1.72 -12.28 12.25
C ILE A 86 -3.23 -11.99 12.24
N VAL A 87 -3.69 -10.99 13.00
CA VAL A 87 -5.09 -10.55 12.99
C VAL A 87 -5.50 -10.07 11.60
N LEU A 88 -4.67 -9.28 10.93
CA LEU A 88 -4.96 -8.80 9.57
C LEU A 88 -4.93 -9.90 8.52
N ILE A 89 -4.07 -10.91 8.67
CA ILE A 89 -4.09 -12.11 7.84
C ILE A 89 -5.42 -12.84 8.02
N ALA A 90 -5.84 -13.09 9.26
CA ALA A 90 -7.09 -13.78 9.55
C ALA A 90 -8.31 -13.00 9.03
N LEU A 91 -8.34 -11.69 9.23
CA LEU A 91 -9.41 -10.81 8.74
C LEU A 91 -9.50 -10.83 7.21
N ASN A 92 -8.39 -10.63 6.51
CA ASN A 92 -8.40 -10.63 5.04
C ASN A 92 -8.70 -12.04 4.48
N LEU A 93 -8.25 -13.10 5.14
CA LEU A 93 -8.58 -14.46 4.75
C LEU A 93 -10.08 -14.75 4.92
N HIS A 94 -10.67 -14.30 6.04
CA HIS A 94 -12.11 -14.38 6.26
C HIS A 94 -12.87 -13.66 5.14
N ILE A 95 -12.52 -12.41 4.84
CA ILE A 95 -13.15 -11.65 3.75
C ILE A 95 -13.05 -12.39 2.40
N CYS A 96 -11.86 -12.93 2.06
CA CYS A 96 -11.69 -13.72 0.84
C CYS A 96 -12.62 -14.93 0.78
N ILE A 97 -12.69 -15.70 1.86
CA ILE A 97 -13.51 -16.91 1.94
C ILE A 97 -14.99 -16.55 1.83
N GLU A 98 -15.44 -15.53 2.55
CA GLU A 98 -16.83 -15.07 2.52
C GLU A 98 -17.23 -14.58 1.13
N LEU A 99 -16.38 -13.81 0.45
CA LEU A 99 -16.62 -13.35 -0.91
C LEU A 99 -16.62 -14.50 -1.92
N LEU A 100 -15.67 -15.44 -1.83
CA LEU A 100 -15.61 -16.61 -2.72
C LEU A 100 -16.82 -17.53 -2.56
N ILE A 101 -17.16 -17.89 -1.32
CA ILE A 101 -18.29 -18.77 -1.04
C ILE A 101 -19.60 -18.07 -1.38
N GLY A 102 -19.74 -16.79 -1.00
CA GLY A 102 -20.92 -15.98 -1.28
C GLY A 102 -21.16 -15.84 -2.79
N SER A 103 -20.14 -15.43 -3.55
CA SER A 103 -20.27 -15.26 -5.00
C SER A 103 -20.53 -16.57 -5.73
N TYR A 104 -19.88 -17.67 -5.31
CA TYR A 104 -20.10 -18.99 -5.90
C TYR A 104 -21.52 -19.49 -5.67
N ARG A 105 -22.03 -19.38 -4.44
CA ARG A 105 -23.39 -19.84 -4.09
C ARG A 105 -24.48 -18.96 -4.67
N ALA A 106 -24.23 -17.66 -4.82
CA ALA A 106 -25.13 -16.73 -5.48
C ALA A 106 -25.10 -16.85 -7.02
N GLY A 107 -24.19 -17.68 -7.59
CA GLY A 107 -24.08 -17.87 -9.03
C GLY A 107 -23.59 -16.62 -9.78
N TYR A 108 -22.68 -15.85 -9.18
CA TYR A 108 -22.19 -14.60 -9.75
C TYR A 108 -21.50 -14.80 -11.10
N ASN A 109 -21.83 -13.96 -12.07
CA ASN A 109 -21.08 -13.85 -13.30
C ASN A 109 -19.86 -12.93 -13.09
N TYR A 110 -18.66 -13.52 -13.13
CA TYR A 110 -17.40 -12.82 -12.89
C TYR A 110 -17.08 -11.75 -13.94
N LEU A 111 -17.74 -11.79 -15.11
CA LEU A 111 -17.56 -10.79 -16.19
C LEU A 111 -18.46 -9.57 -15.99
N CYS A 112 -19.72 -9.79 -15.62
CA CYS A 112 -20.70 -8.73 -15.37
C CYS A 112 -21.75 -9.22 -14.37
N GLN A 113 -21.81 -8.54 -13.22
CA GLN A 113 -22.69 -8.85 -12.11
C GLN A 113 -23.31 -7.56 -11.58
N PRO A 114 -24.64 -7.37 -11.74
CA PRO A 114 -25.32 -6.24 -11.14
C PRO A 114 -25.34 -6.36 -9.61
N VAL A 115 -25.60 -5.24 -8.94
CA VAL A 115 -25.83 -5.27 -7.49
C VAL A 115 -27.25 -5.76 -7.22
N SER A 116 -27.37 -6.81 -6.40
CA SER A 116 -28.63 -7.25 -5.86
C SER A 116 -28.80 -6.69 -4.46
N TYR A 117 -29.86 -5.91 -4.24
CA TYR A 117 -30.23 -5.39 -2.91
C TYR A 117 -31.16 -6.33 -2.15
N SER A 118 -31.26 -7.60 -2.58
CA SER A 118 -32.09 -8.59 -1.91
C SER A 118 -31.52 -8.97 -0.53
N LEU A 119 -32.41 -9.43 0.34
CA LEU A 119 -32.06 -10.00 1.65
C LEU A 119 -31.72 -11.50 1.56
N ASP A 120 -31.41 -12.00 0.35
CA ASP A 120 -30.94 -13.38 0.17
C ASP A 120 -29.73 -13.64 1.08
N PRO A 121 -29.64 -14.80 1.75
CA PRO A 121 -28.53 -15.10 2.65
C PRO A 121 -27.13 -14.96 2.00
N ASN A 122 -26.99 -15.25 0.70
CA ASN A 122 -25.71 -15.12 0.01
C ASN A 122 -25.39 -13.67 -0.36
N GLU A 123 -26.39 -12.89 -0.78
CA GLU A 123 -26.21 -11.44 -1.03
C GLU A 123 -25.89 -10.68 0.26
N MET A 124 -26.57 -11.02 1.36
CA MET A 124 -26.25 -10.49 2.70
C MET A 124 -24.85 -10.89 3.15
N ARG A 125 -24.39 -12.09 2.81
CA ARG A 125 -23.03 -12.56 3.11
C ARG A 125 -21.99 -11.74 2.36
N ILE A 126 -22.21 -11.47 1.07
CA ILE A 126 -21.33 -10.62 0.25
C ILE A 126 -21.31 -9.19 0.78
N ALA A 127 -22.47 -8.61 1.09
CA ALA A 127 -22.56 -7.28 1.67
C ALA A 127 -21.78 -7.19 2.99
N LYS A 128 -21.93 -8.18 3.89
CA LYS A 128 -21.17 -8.26 5.14
C LYS A 128 -19.67 -8.36 4.92
N ALA A 129 -19.24 -9.13 3.92
CA ALA A 129 -17.83 -9.26 3.57
C ALA A 129 -17.25 -7.95 3.03
N ILE A 130 -18.02 -7.20 2.23
CA ILE A 130 -17.64 -5.85 1.76
C ILE A 130 -17.57 -4.85 2.92
N TRP A 131 -18.48 -4.92 3.87
CA TRP A 131 -18.38 -4.09 5.08
C TRP A 131 -17.16 -4.45 5.94
N TRP A 132 -16.87 -5.74 6.13
CA TRP A 132 -15.63 -6.16 6.79
C TRP A 132 -14.38 -5.70 6.06
N PHE A 133 -14.41 -5.66 4.72
CA PHE A 133 -13.36 -5.08 3.90
C PHE A 133 -13.18 -3.59 4.18
N TYR A 134 -14.27 -2.82 4.25
CA TYR A 134 -14.23 -1.41 4.65
C TYR A 134 -13.64 -1.22 6.05
N VAL A 135 -14.09 -2.01 7.03
CA VAL A 135 -13.54 -2.00 8.41
C VAL A 135 -12.06 -2.37 8.41
N SER A 136 -11.63 -3.30 7.54
CA SER A 136 -10.22 -3.65 7.40
C SER A 136 -9.39 -2.42 7.04
N LYS A 137 -9.86 -1.54 6.14
CA LYS A 137 -9.12 -0.32 5.77
C LYS A 137 -8.90 0.62 6.96
N LEU A 138 -9.85 0.69 7.91
CA LEU A 138 -9.67 1.45 9.15
C LEU A 138 -8.56 0.86 10.01
N ILE A 139 -8.57 -0.47 10.21
CA ILE A 139 -7.56 -1.15 11.01
C ILE A 139 -6.18 -1.01 10.35
N GLU A 140 -6.10 -1.09 9.03
CA GLU A 140 -4.87 -0.95 8.26
C GLU A 140 -4.26 0.46 8.37
N MET A 141 -5.02 1.50 8.74
CA MET A 141 -4.44 2.82 9.06
C MET A 141 -3.45 2.77 10.22
N LEU A 142 -3.57 1.78 11.12
CA LEU A 142 -2.64 1.56 12.22
C LEU A 142 -1.24 1.18 11.74
N ASP A 143 -1.07 0.72 10.48
CA ASP A 143 0.25 0.47 9.87
C ASP A 143 1.14 1.72 10.00
N THR A 144 0.58 2.88 9.70
CA THR A 144 1.30 4.15 9.76
C THR A 144 1.65 4.54 11.20
N VAL A 145 0.76 4.25 12.16
CA VAL A 145 1.02 4.45 13.59
C VAL A 145 2.21 3.61 14.04
N PHE A 146 2.27 2.34 13.64
CA PHE A 146 3.42 1.48 13.94
C PHE A 146 4.71 1.99 13.29
N PHE A 147 4.67 2.53 12.06
CA PHE A 147 5.84 3.14 11.44
C PHE A 147 6.34 4.36 12.22
N ILE A 148 5.43 5.24 12.66
CA ILE A 148 5.76 6.43 13.46
C ILE A 148 6.40 6.04 14.79
N LEU A 149 5.77 5.12 15.54
CA LEU A 149 6.28 4.68 16.85
C LEU A 149 7.65 3.99 16.77
N ARG A 150 7.93 3.33 15.65
CA ARG A 150 9.23 2.68 15.39
C ARG A 150 10.26 3.61 14.73
N GLN A 151 9.91 4.88 14.49
CA GLN A 151 10.70 5.85 13.74
C GLN A 151 11.15 5.34 12.37
N LYS A 152 10.25 4.64 11.67
CA LYS A 152 10.44 4.13 10.32
C LYS A 152 9.85 5.10 9.28
N ASN A 153 10.26 6.35 9.36
CA ASN A 153 9.76 7.44 8.52
C ASN A 153 10.02 7.18 7.02
N GLU A 154 11.02 6.37 6.68
CA GLU A 154 11.28 5.92 5.30
C GLU A 154 10.14 5.08 4.71
N GLN A 155 9.30 4.48 5.56
CA GLN A 155 8.14 3.68 5.15
C GLN A 155 6.89 4.55 4.94
N ILE A 156 6.83 5.73 5.58
CA ILE A 156 5.72 6.70 5.47
C ILE A 156 5.90 7.52 4.20
N THR A 157 5.72 6.86 3.06
CA THR A 157 5.82 7.50 1.74
C THR A 157 4.52 8.19 1.35
N PHE A 158 4.58 9.09 0.37
CA PHE A 158 3.37 9.68 -0.23
C PHE A 158 2.39 8.61 -0.72
N LEU A 159 2.90 7.55 -1.37
CA LEU A 159 2.08 6.41 -1.83
C LEU A 159 1.33 5.76 -0.66
N HIS A 160 2.03 5.49 0.44
CA HIS A 160 1.45 4.87 1.62
C HIS A 160 0.33 5.75 2.20
N VAL A 161 0.61 7.01 2.49
CA VAL A 161 -0.36 7.92 3.11
C VAL A 161 -1.55 8.17 2.18
N TYR A 162 -1.30 8.43 0.89
CA TYR A 162 -2.34 8.63 -0.13
C TYR A 162 -3.27 7.42 -0.21
N HIS A 163 -2.72 6.21 -0.30
CA HIS A 163 -3.50 4.98 -0.37
C HIS A 163 -4.37 4.80 0.89
N HIS A 164 -3.79 4.84 2.09
CA HIS A 164 -4.54 4.56 3.32
C HIS A 164 -5.62 5.61 3.63
N VAL A 165 -5.36 6.90 3.39
CA VAL A 165 -6.36 7.95 3.67
C VAL A 165 -7.50 7.97 2.65
N THR A 166 -7.25 7.58 1.41
CA THR A 166 -8.27 7.59 0.35
C THR A 166 -9.08 6.30 0.30
N MET A 167 -8.45 5.13 0.56
CA MET A 167 -9.14 3.84 0.51
C MET A 167 -10.33 3.77 1.47
N PHE A 168 -10.19 4.30 2.69
CA PHE A 168 -11.24 4.19 3.69
C PHE A 168 -12.52 4.97 3.31
N PRO A 169 -12.48 6.27 2.93
CA PRO A 169 -13.65 6.96 2.39
C PRO A 169 -14.19 6.36 1.09
N ILE A 170 -13.33 5.93 0.17
CA ILE A 170 -13.78 5.33 -1.10
C ILE A 170 -14.61 4.06 -0.83
N TRP A 171 -14.15 3.21 0.08
CA TRP A 171 -14.87 1.98 0.43
C TRP A 171 -16.07 2.21 1.34
N TRP A 172 -16.11 3.32 2.09
CA TRP A 172 -17.34 3.77 2.74
C TRP A 172 -18.43 4.05 1.70
N ILE A 173 -18.10 4.78 0.64
CA ILE A 173 -19.03 5.03 -0.48
C ILE A 173 -19.42 3.71 -1.16
N GLY A 174 -18.45 2.84 -1.48
CA GLY A 174 -18.75 1.54 -2.07
C GLY A 174 -19.70 0.70 -1.22
N THR A 175 -19.49 0.66 0.10
CA THR A 175 -20.33 -0.11 1.03
C THR A 175 -21.71 0.51 1.21
N LYS A 176 -21.81 1.83 1.34
CA LYS A 176 -23.07 2.53 1.64
C LYS A 176 -24.07 2.45 0.48
N TRP A 177 -23.60 2.43 -0.76
CA TRP A 177 -24.48 2.43 -1.94
C TRP A 177 -24.46 1.14 -2.74
N VAL A 178 -23.33 0.42 -2.76
CA VAL A 178 -23.07 -0.61 -3.78
C VAL A 178 -22.37 -1.82 -3.16
N ALA A 179 -22.89 -2.31 -2.02
CA ALA A 179 -22.36 -3.46 -1.28
C ALA A 179 -22.63 -4.80 -1.99
N GLY A 180 -22.06 -4.97 -3.18
CA GLY A 180 -22.16 -6.20 -3.97
C GLY A 180 -21.87 -5.97 -5.46
N GLY A 181 -22.33 -6.91 -6.28
CA GLY A 181 -22.12 -6.90 -7.73
C GLY A 181 -20.65 -6.79 -8.11
N GLN A 182 -20.31 -6.02 -9.15
CA GLN A 182 -18.94 -5.90 -9.67
C GLN A 182 -17.86 -5.51 -8.65
N SER A 183 -18.22 -4.82 -7.56
CA SER A 183 -17.25 -4.40 -6.53
C SER A 183 -16.60 -5.58 -5.79
N PHE A 184 -17.27 -6.75 -5.75
CA PHE A 184 -16.81 -7.93 -5.02
C PHE A 184 -15.43 -8.41 -5.48
N LEU A 185 -15.15 -8.35 -6.78
CA LEU A 185 -13.91 -8.90 -7.35
C LEU A 185 -12.71 -8.04 -6.93
N GLY A 186 -12.89 -6.72 -6.88
CA GLY A 186 -11.88 -5.79 -6.36
C GLY A 186 -11.54 -6.07 -4.90
N ALA A 187 -12.56 -6.25 -4.06
CA ALA A 187 -12.38 -6.61 -2.64
C ALA A 187 -11.69 -7.97 -2.50
N LEU A 188 -12.14 -8.98 -3.25
CA LEU A 188 -11.58 -10.33 -3.22
C LEU A 188 -10.10 -10.37 -3.60
N LEU A 189 -9.72 -9.73 -4.71
CA LEU A 189 -8.34 -9.68 -5.16
C LEU A 189 -7.46 -8.90 -4.17
N ASN A 190 -7.96 -7.76 -3.66
CA ASN A 190 -7.21 -6.98 -2.68
C ASN A 190 -6.99 -7.73 -1.37
N SER A 191 -8.03 -8.34 -0.80
CA SER A 191 -7.90 -9.14 0.43
C SER A 191 -6.95 -10.33 0.23
N SER A 192 -6.99 -10.98 -0.93
CA SER A 192 -6.10 -12.11 -1.23
C SER A 192 -4.63 -11.68 -1.22
N ILE A 193 -4.34 -10.51 -1.76
CA ILE A 193 -3.00 -9.92 -1.77
C ILE A 193 -2.62 -9.40 -0.40
N HIS A 194 -3.56 -8.85 0.37
CA HIS A 194 -3.34 -8.43 1.74
C HIS A 194 -3.01 -9.61 2.66
N VAL A 195 -3.58 -10.79 2.46
CA VAL A 195 -3.14 -12.03 3.13
C VAL A 195 -1.66 -12.29 2.87
N MET A 196 -1.21 -12.22 1.61
CA MET A 196 0.20 -12.43 1.25
C MET A 196 1.12 -11.34 1.82
N MET A 197 0.68 -10.08 1.76
CA MET A 197 1.44 -8.92 2.18
C MET A 197 1.61 -8.85 3.70
N TYR A 198 0.53 -9.07 4.47
CA TYR A 198 0.62 -9.14 5.93
C TYR A 198 1.33 -10.40 6.42
N SER A 199 1.27 -11.52 5.67
CA SER A 199 2.14 -12.68 5.92
C SER A 199 3.62 -12.32 5.83
N TYR A 200 4.00 -11.56 4.81
CA TYR A 200 5.36 -11.05 4.68
C TYR A 200 5.75 -10.13 5.83
N TYR A 201 4.88 -9.18 6.21
CA TYR A 201 5.15 -8.26 7.31
C TYR A 201 5.24 -8.97 8.66
N GLY A 202 4.34 -9.90 8.95
CA GLY A 202 4.39 -10.73 10.16
C GLY A 202 5.69 -11.52 10.26
N LEU A 203 6.10 -12.20 9.19
CA LEU A 203 7.39 -12.90 9.16
C LEU A 203 8.59 -11.94 9.29
N SER A 204 8.50 -10.75 8.69
CA SER A 204 9.58 -9.74 8.77
C SER A 204 9.74 -9.16 10.19
N ALA A 205 8.67 -9.18 10.99
CA ALA A 205 8.67 -8.71 12.37
C ALA A 205 9.43 -9.66 13.31
N LEU A 206 9.57 -10.94 12.97
CA LEU A 206 10.29 -11.94 13.79
C LEU A 206 11.81 -11.66 13.90
N GLY A 207 12.34 -10.79 13.04
CA GLY A 207 13.69 -10.23 13.14
C GLY A 207 14.64 -10.69 12.02
N PRO A 208 15.95 -10.36 12.14
CA PRO A 208 16.94 -10.60 11.07
C PRO A 208 17.08 -12.08 10.68
N ALA A 209 16.89 -12.98 11.64
CA ALA A 209 16.93 -14.43 11.41
C ALA A 209 15.87 -14.89 10.40
N MET A 210 14.70 -14.23 10.34
CA MET A 210 13.65 -14.54 9.37
C MET A 210 13.77 -13.71 8.09
N GLN A 211 14.20 -12.44 8.20
CA GLN A 211 14.31 -11.54 7.05
C GLN A 211 15.22 -12.07 5.93
N LYS A 212 16.23 -12.88 6.26
CA LYS A 212 17.10 -13.53 5.26
C LYS A 212 16.35 -14.47 4.31
N TYR A 213 15.25 -15.06 4.73
CA TYR A 213 14.43 -15.97 3.91
C TYR A 213 13.37 -15.22 3.08
N LEU A 214 13.19 -13.92 3.30
CA LEU A 214 12.15 -13.09 2.66
C LEU A 214 12.60 -12.48 1.32
N TRP A 215 13.28 -13.27 0.49
CA TRP A 215 13.81 -12.86 -0.83
C TRP A 215 12.70 -12.52 -1.84
N TRP A 216 11.49 -13.00 -1.60
CA TRP A 216 10.35 -12.87 -2.50
C TRP A 216 9.60 -11.53 -2.40
N LYS A 217 10.11 -10.56 -1.64
CA LYS A 217 9.55 -9.19 -1.52
C LYS A 217 9.24 -8.55 -2.88
N ARG A 218 10.10 -8.77 -3.88
CA ARG A 218 9.90 -8.22 -5.23
C ARG A 218 8.66 -8.80 -5.91
N TYR A 219 8.37 -10.08 -5.71
CA TYR A 219 7.22 -10.74 -6.33
C TYR A 219 5.92 -10.24 -5.72
N LEU A 220 5.88 -9.91 -4.42
CA LEU A 220 4.73 -9.22 -3.82
C LEU A 220 4.38 -7.93 -4.54
N THR A 221 5.37 -7.08 -4.81
CA THR A 221 5.13 -5.82 -5.52
C THR A 221 4.66 -6.06 -6.96
N ILE A 222 5.14 -7.12 -7.61
CA ILE A 222 4.68 -7.49 -8.96
C ILE A 222 3.21 -7.94 -8.91
N VAL A 223 2.84 -8.79 -7.95
CA VAL A 223 1.45 -9.26 -7.79
C VAL A 223 0.52 -8.09 -7.46
N GLN A 224 0.95 -7.13 -6.64
CA GLN A 224 0.20 -5.88 -6.38
C GLN A 224 0.00 -5.04 -7.65
N LEU A 225 1.03 -4.90 -8.49
CA LEU A 225 0.90 -4.20 -9.78
C LEU A 225 -0.09 -4.91 -10.71
N VAL A 226 -0.01 -6.24 -10.79
CA VAL A 226 -0.92 -7.06 -11.60
C VAL A 226 -2.36 -6.91 -11.10
N GLN A 227 -2.60 -6.82 -9.80
CA GLN A 227 -3.92 -6.57 -9.22
C GLN A 227 -4.59 -5.32 -9.79
N PHE A 228 -3.86 -4.20 -9.83
CA PHE A 228 -4.41 -2.95 -10.35
C PHE A 228 -4.73 -3.05 -11.83
N VAL A 229 -3.86 -3.70 -12.61
CA VAL A 229 -4.10 -3.94 -14.05
C VAL A 229 -5.35 -4.80 -14.26
N VAL A 230 -5.46 -5.93 -13.54
CA VAL A 230 -6.63 -6.83 -13.63
C VAL A 230 -7.90 -6.10 -13.22
N GLY A 231 -7.89 -5.33 -12.13
CA GLY A 231 -9.05 -4.56 -11.68
C GLY A 231 -9.51 -3.51 -12.69
N MET A 232 -8.58 -2.81 -13.35
CA MET A 232 -8.95 -1.83 -14.38
C MET A 232 -9.46 -2.48 -15.67
N ILE A 233 -8.88 -3.61 -16.09
CA ILE A 233 -9.39 -4.38 -17.23
C ILE A 233 -10.81 -4.86 -16.93
N HIS A 234 -11.04 -5.40 -15.74
CA HIS A 234 -12.36 -5.85 -15.29
C HIS A 234 -13.39 -4.72 -15.29
N ALA A 235 -13.03 -3.55 -14.73
CA ALA A 235 -13.88 -2.36 -14.75
C ALA A 235 -14.20 -1.88 -16.18
N SER A 236 -13.18 -1.88 -17.06
CA SER A 236 -13.34 -1.47 -18.47
C SER A 236 -14.20 -2.45 -19.25
N GLN A 237 -14.04 -3.76 -19.01
CA GLN A 237 -14.84 -4.78 -19.64
C GLN A 237 -16.31 -4.67 -19.23
N SER A 238 -16.58 -4.42 -17.95
CA SER A 238 -17.95 -4.20 -17.45
C SER A 238 -18.63 -2.99 -18.11
N LEU A 239 -17.87 -1.91 -18.39
CA LEU A 239 -18.36 -0.76 -19.16
C LEU A 239 -18.68 -1.12 -20.62
N LEU A 240 -17.82 -1.90 -21.29
CA LEU A 240 -18.02 -2.31 -22.68
C LEU A 240 -19.22 -3.25 -22.85
N LEU A 241 -19.51 -4.07 -21.84
CA LEU A 241 -20.64 -4.99 -21.82
C LEU A 241 -21.96 -4.34 -21.39
N SER A 242 -21.97 -3.02 -21.12
CA SER A 242 -23.14 -2.29 -20.60
C SER A 242 -23.75 -2.95 -19.36
N CYS A 243 -22.89 -3.37 -18.42
CA CYS A 243 -23.34 -4.04 -17.20
C CYS A 243 -24.24 -3.12 -16.36
N ASN A 244 -25.29 -3.66 -15.74
CA ASN A 244 -26.19 -2.91 -14.86
C ASN A 244 -25.54 -2.65 -13.48
N PHE A 245 -24.47 -1.86 -13.49
CA PHE A 245 -23.72 -1.39 -12.33
C PHE A 245 -23.40 0.10 -12.54
N PRO A 246 -23.37 0.93 -11.48
CA PRO A 246 -23.25 2.38 -11.65
C PRO A 246 -22.02 2.80 -12.47
N VAL A 247 -22.26 3.47 -13.61
CA VAL A 247 -21.22 3.87 -14.57
C VAL A 247 -20.14 4.74 -13.92
N TRP A 248 -20.54 5.66 -13.05
CA TRP A 248 -19.62 6.56 -12.34
C TRP A 248 -18.63 5.79 -11.44
N MET A 249 -19.03 4.64 -10.87
CA MET A 249 -18.14 3.83 -10.04
C MET A 249 -17.06 3.11 -10.87
N HIS A 250 -17.39 2.67 -12.09
CA HIS A 250 -16.39 2.10 -12.98
C HIS A 250 -15.32 3.14 -13.33
N TRP A 251 -15.73 4.35 -13.70
CA TRP A 251 -14.80 5.45 -13.97
C TRP A 251 -13.97 5.84 -12.75
N ALA A 252 -14.59 5.91 -11.57
CA ALA A 252 -13.88 6.16 -10.32
C ALA A 252 -12.82 5.08 -10.05
N LEU A 253 -13.15 3.81 -10.23
CA LEU A 253 -12.24 2.68 -10.07
C LEU A 253 -11.08 2.73 -11.08
N ILE A 254 -11.36 3.05 -12.35
CA ILE A 254 -10.33 3.17 -13.38
C ILE A 254 -9.39 4.34 -13.07
N PHE A 255 -9.93 5.53 -12.77
CA PHE A 255 -9.13 6.71 -12.46
C PHE A 255 -8.26 6.48 -11.21
N TYR A 256 -8.86 5.95 -10.16
CA TYR A 256 -8.15 5.63 -8.93
C TYR A 256 -7.11 4.52 -9.11
N GLY A 257 -7.46 3.45 -9.83
CA GLY A 257 -6.54 2.37 -10.20
C GLY A 257 -5.34 2.88 -11.00
N MET A 258 -5.56 3.78 -11.96
CA MET A 258 -4.50 4.43 -12.73
C MET A 258 -3.59 5.27 -11.85
N SER A 259 -4.17 6.05 -10.91
CA SER A 259 -3.38 6.83 -9.96
C SER A 259 -2.44 5.91 -9.16
N LEU A 260 -2.96 4.86 -8.54
CA LEU A 260 -2.16 3.92 -7.74
C LEU A 260 -1.13 3.18 -8.59
N LEU A 261 -1.49 2.76 -9.80
CA LEU A 261 -0.56 2.11 -10.72
C LEU A 261 0.66 3.00 -10.99
N LEU A 262 0.46 4.29 -11.28
CA LEU A 262 1.55 5.23 -11.52
C LEU A 262 2.44 5.42 -10.28
N LEU A 263 1.84 5.55 -9.09
CA LEU A 263 2.61 5.66 -7.85
C LEU A 263 3.41 4.37 -7.54
N PHE A 264 2.81 3.20 -7.74
CA PHE A 264 3.49 1.91 -7.54
C PHE A 264 4.59 1.66 -8.58
N LEU A 265 4.38 2.04 -9.83
CA LEU A 265 5.41 1.98 -10.87
C LEU A 265 6.59 2.90 -10.53
N ASN A 266 6.32 4.12 -10.06
CA ASN A 266 7.36 5.04 -9.58
C ASN A 266 8.13 4.45 -8.39
N PHE A 267 7.42 3.88 -7.41
CA PHE A 267 8.04 3.17 -6.28
C PHE A 267 8.91 1.99 -6.75
N TYR A 268 8.41 1.17 -7.68
CA TYR A 268 9.13 0.02 -8.22
C TYR A 268 10.39 0.44 -8.98
N TYR A 269 10.27 1.48 -9.82
CA TYR A 269 11.39 2.05 -10.56
C TYR A 269 12.50 2.54 -9.62
N LYS A 270 12.15 3.34 -8.60
CA LYS A 270 13.11 3.86 -7.62
C LYS A 270 13.75 2.75 -6.78
N SER A 271 12.93 1.84 -6.25
CA SER A 271 13.37 0.83 -5.28
C SER A 271 14.18 -0.32 -5.90
N TYR A 272 13.85 -0.73 -7.13
CA TYR A 272 14.44 -1.92 -7.76
C TYR A 272 15.30 -1.62 -8.98
N ILE A 273 14.85 -0.74 -9.88
CA ILE A 273 15.57 -0.48 -11.14
C ILE A 273 16.73 0.50 -10.91
N LEU A 274 16.44 1.68 -10.36
CA LEU A 274 17.42 2.73 -10.15
C LEU A 274 18.50 2.28 -9.13
N LYS A 275 18.09 1.65 -8.03
CA LYS A 275 19.00 1.10 -7.02
C LYS A 275 19.94 0.04 -7.62
N LYS A 276 19.45 -0.83 -8.50
CA LYS A 276 20.29 -1.84 -9.20
C LYS A 276 21.27 -1.18 -10.17
N LYS A 277 20.83 -0.14 -10.92
CA LYS A 277 21.69 0.63 -11.83
C LYS A 277 22.81 1.33 -11.07
N ASN A 278 22.49 1.99 -9.95
CA ASN A 278 23.48 2.66 -9.11
C ASN A 278 24.48 1.66 -8.49
N ARG A 279 24.03 0.49 -8.04
CA ARG A 279 24.92 -0.56 -7.53
C ARG A 279 25.91 -1.05 -8.60
N LYS A 280 25.44 -1.25 -9.83
CA LYS A 280 26.31 -1.61 -10.97
C LYS A 280 27.31 -0.50 -11.31
N LYS A 281 26.89 0.77 -11.29
CA LYS A 281 27.75 1.94 -11.56
C LYS A 281 28.84 2.10 -10.49
N ASN A 282 28.51 1.91 -9.22
CA ASN A 282 29.48 2.00 -8.12
C ASN A 282 30.46 0.83 -8.11
N ALA A 283 30.01 -0.38 -8.49
CA ALA A 283 30.89 -1.53 -8.65
C ALA A 283 31.91 -1.33 -9.79
N SER A 284 31.47 -0.76 -10.94
CA SER A 284 32.38 -0.47 -12.05
C SER A 284 33.31 0.73 -11.79
N SER A 285 32.91 1.72 -10.98
CA SER A 285 33.81 2.81 -10.56
C SER A 285 34.88 2.36 -9.56
N ASN A 286 34.53 1.46 -8.62
CA ASN A 286 35.51 0.91 -7.68
C ASN A 286 36.52 0.00 -8.37
N SER A 287 36.10 -0.80 -9.36
CA SER A 287 37.00 -1.63 -10.16
C SER A 287 37.99 -0.82 -11.01
N LYS A 288 37.68 0.44 -11.36
CA LYS A 288 38.60 1.33 -12.08
C LYS A 288 39.58 2.08 -11.17
N LYS A 289 39.30 2.19 -9.86
CA LYS A 289 40.20 2.81 -8.87
C LYS A 289 41.25 1.83 -8.31
N SER A 290 41.09 0.53 -8.54
CA SER A 290 41.99 -0.52 -8.03
C SER A 290 43.05 -1.02 -9.01
N LEU A 291 43.18 -0.43 -10.21
CA LEU A 291 44.36 -0.67 -11.05
C LEU A 291 45.50 0.26 -10.60
N PRO A 292 46.68 -0.27 -10.21
CA PRO A 292 47.83 0.58 -9.97
C PRO A 292 48.22 1.25 -11.29
N LYS A 293 48.44 2.58 -11.26
CA LYS A 293 49.12 3.28 -12.36
C LYS A 293 50.54 2.72 -12.43
N GLU A 294 50.82 1.92 -13.45
CA GLU A 294 52.20 1.63 -13.86
C GLU A 294 52.87 2.96 -14.22
N THR A 295 53.79 3.40 -13.35
CA THR A 295 54.64 4.54 -13.60
C THR A 295 55.76 4.09 -14.54
N ASN A 296 55.63 4.40 -15.83
CA ASN A 296 56.71 4.25 -16.80
C ASN A 296 57.84 5.24 -16.46
N ASN A 297 58.83 4.79 -15.68
CA ASN A 297 60.13 5.44 -15.57
C ASN A 297 61.12 4.69 -16.47
N SER A 298 61.24 5.18 -17.70
CA SER A 298 62.37 4.89 -18.58
C SER A 298 63.62 5.57 -18.01
N LYS A 299 64.57 4.79 -17.48
CA LYS A 299 65.99 5.18 -17.39
C LYS A 299 66.91 3.97 -17.52
N LYS A 300 67.67 4.02 -18.63
CA LYS A 300 69.06 3.57 -18.84
C LYS A 300 69.43 2.13 -18.50
N ALA A 301 69.60 1.36 -19.58
CA ALA A 301 70.57 0.28 -19.64
C ALA A 301 71.98 0.83 -19.44
N ASP A 302 72.76 0.20 -18.56
CA ASP A 302 74.21 0.14 -18.68
C ASP A 302 74.75 -1.15 -18.03
N ASN A 303 75.75 -1.72 -18.71
CA ASN A 303 76.42 -3.01 -18.54
C ASN A 303 76.92 -3.35 -17.11
N LYS A 304 76.86 -4.64 -16.72
CA LYS A 304 78.05 -5.55 -16.62
C LYS A 304 77.78 -6.89 -15.88
N HIS A 305 78.30 -7.94 -16.50
CA HIS A 305 79.00 -9.13 -15.93
C HIS A 305 78.32 -10.14 -14.97
N ILE A 306 78.17 -11.36 -15.51
CA ILE A 306 78.76 -12.67 -15.10
C ILE A 306 78.70 -13.08 -13.61
N SER A 307 78.07 -14.25 -13.38
CA SER A 307 78.51 -15.42 -12.56
C SER A 307 77.29 -16.07 -11.90
N LYS A 308 76.74 -17.19 -12.40
CA LYS A 308 77.07 -18.60 -12.09
C LYS A 308 76.84 -19.03 -10.63
N ASP A 309 76.19 -20.20 -10.54
CA ASP A 309 76.16 -21.20 -9.46
C ASP A 309 75.21 -20.89 -8.27
N SER A 310 74.46 -21.81 -7.65
CA SER A 310 74.33 -23.27 -7.76
C SER A 310 73.19 -23.77 -6.83
N VAL A 311 72.63 -24.96 -7.15
CA VAL A 311 72.24 -26.06 -6.22
C VAL A 311 71.16 -25.76 -5.15
N ALA A 312 69.91 -26.19 -5.34
CA ALA A 312 69.32 -27.52 -5.07
C ALA A 312 68.92 -27.83 -3.60
N SER A 313 67.63 -28.15 -3.45
CA SER A 313 67.06 -29.31 -2.72
C SER A 313 67.35 -29.51 -1.23
N ARG A 314 66.30 -29.45 -0.39
CA ARG A 314 65.76 -30.60 0.40
C ARG A 314 64.64 -30.15 1.35
N ARG A 315 63.45 -30.72 1.18
CA ARG A 315 62.79 -31.75 2.02
C ARG A 315 62.25 -31.27 3.38
N LYS A 316 60.91 -31.23 3.40
CA LYS A 316 59.97 -31.71 4.44
C LYS A 316 60.60 -32.47 5.61
N THR A 317 60.21 -32.12 6.85
CA THR A 317 59.51 -33.04 7.80
C THR A 317 59.13 -32.36 9.12
N HIS A 318 57.96 -32.77 9.66
CA HIS A 318 57.50 -32.75 11.07
C HIS A 318 57.33 -31.37 11.76
N ALA A 319 56.39 -31.14 12.69
CA ALA A 319 55.73 -32.03 13.65
C ALA A 319 54.33 -31.53 14.07
N LYS A 320 53.59 -32.45 14.69
CA LYS A 320 52.28 -32.35 15.36
C LYS A 320 52.38 -31.68 16.75
N ASN A 321 51.20 -31.42 17.32
CA ASN A 321 50.81 -31.05 18.70
C ASN A 321 50.80 -29.53 18.92
N HIS A 322 49.75 -28.89 19.46
CA HIS A 322 48.67 -29.32 20.37
C HIS A 322 47.32 -28.71 20.00
#